data_AF-A0A3B9XEK3-F1
#
_entry.id   AF-A0A3B9XEK3-F1
#
_cell.length_a   1.000
_cell.length_b   1.000
_cell.length_c   1.000
_cell.angle_alpha   90.00
_cell.angle_beta   90.00
_cell.angle_gamma   90.00
#
_symmetry.space_group_name_H-M   'P 1'
#
loop_
_entity.id
_entity.type
_entity.pdbx_description
1 polymer ?
#
loop_
_entity_poly.entity_id
_entity_poly.type
_entity_poly.pdbx_seq_one_letter_code
_entity_poly.pdbx_strand_id
1 'polypeptide(L)'
;MSELETSHEIHLNSSEVERRYAPSSDRLVVPVQVDETLAGELKQIPDKMAFKIGEVADLLGVKPYVLRYWETEFDFLKPKKSAHNQRMYSKKDVETLFLIKKLLYVDRFSIEGARTAMKKLKKDHKRFNQIRSVKEHVDGAKDLLFDILDDIADFKAMLK
;
A
#
# COMPACT_ATOMS: atom_id res chain seq x y z
N MET A 1 44.96 -27.89 7.37
CA MET A 1 45.21 -26.44 7.22
C MET A 1 43.91 -25.81 6.74
N SER A 2 43.42 -24.83 7.50
CA SER A 2 42.12 -24.15 7.46
C SER A 2 41.76 -23.58 6.08
N GLU A 3 40.56 -23.78 5.52
CA GLU A 3 39.23 -23.23 5.88
C GLU A 3 39.05 -21.71 5.63
N LEU A 4 38.12 -21.45 4.70
CA LEU A 4 37.14 -20.35 4.64
C LEU A 4 37.48 -19.08 3.84
N GLU A 5 36.94 -19.05 2.63
CA GLU A 5 36.53 -17.87 1.88
C GLU A 5 35.59 -16.99 2.73
N THR A 6 36.02 -15.77 3.04
CA THR A 6 35.15 -14.75 3.62
C THR A 6 34.82 -13.72 2.54
N SER A 7 33.60 -13.86 2.01
CA SER A 7 32.90 -12.88 1.18
C SER A 7 33.03 -11.47 1.74
N HIS A 8 33.55 -10.57 0.92
CA HIS A 8 33.74 -9.15 1.24
C HIS A 8 32.39 -8.47 1.55
N GLU A 9 32.15 -8.16 2.82
CA GLU A 9 31.19 -7.16 3.26
C GLU A 9 31.70 -5.76 2.89
N ILE A 10 31.00 -5.09 1.98
CA ILE A 10 31.21 -3.66 1.72
C ILE A 10 30.42 -2.89 2.79
N HIS A 11 31.11 -2.42 3.84
CA HIS A 11 30.61 -1.41 4.76
C HIS A 11 30.45 -0.08 4.02
N LEU A 12 29.24 0.20 3.52
CA LEU A 12 28.92 1.53 2.99
C LEU A 12 28.59 2.46 4.16
N ASN A 13 29.22 3.62 4.22
CA ASN A 13 28.97 4.61 5.28
C ASN A 13 27.75 5.50 4.94
N SER A 14 27.20 6.19 5.95
CA SER A 14 25.98 7.03 5.81
C SER A 14 26.04 8.04 4.65
N SER A 15 27.21 8.59 4.32
CA SER A 15 27.38 9.54 3.20
C SER A 15 27.28 8.92 1.81
N GLU A 16 27.54 7.60 1.67
CA GLU A 16 27.34 6.85 0.42
C GLU A 16 25.89 6.42 0.23
N VAL A 17 25.18 6.14 1.33
CA VAL A 17 23.73 5.95 1.31
C VAL A 17 23.05 7.26 0.91
N GLU A 18 23.45 8.40 1.48
CA GLU A 18 22.91 9.70 1.11
C GLU A 18 23.19 10.07 -0.35
N ARG A 19 24.39 9.82 -0.89
CA ARG A 19 24.68 10.09 -2.31
C ARG A 19 23.91 9.20 -3.29
N ARG A 20 23.60 7.95 -2.93
CA ARG A 20 22.81 7.04 -3.78
C ARG A 20 21.31 7.28 -3.71
N TYR A 21 20.81 7.88 -2.63
CA TYR A 21 19.38 7.98 -2.34
C TYR A 21 18.89 9.41 -2.03
N ALA A 22 19.74 10.45 -2.14
CA ALA A 22 19.31 11.84 -2.00
C ALA A 22 18.39 12.26 -3.16
N PRO A 23 17.23 12.87 -2.88
CA PRO A 23 16.33 13.35 -3.90
C PRO A 23 16.95 14.56 -4.61
N SER A 24 17.17 14.44 -5.92
CA SER A 24 17.43 15.59 -6.79
C SER A 24 16.22 16.52 -6.73
N SER A 25 16.45 17.80 -6.38
CA SER A 25 15.44 18.82 -6.05
C SER A 25 14.40 19.17 -7.15
N ASP A 26 14.41 18.50 -8.30
CA ASP A 26 13.79 19.01 -9.53
C ASP A 26 12.82 18.03 -10.24
N ARG A 27 12.18 17.09 -9.52
CA ARG A 27 11.22 16.17 -10.16
C ARG A 27 9.76 16.48 -9.84
N LEU A 28 9.03 16.88 -10.88
CA LEU A 28 7.58 17.08 -10.95
C LEU A 28 6.82 15.85 -10.41
N VAL A 29 5.84 16.12 -9.55
CA VAL A 29 5.04 15.13 -8.81
C VAL A 29 4.05 14.43 -9.75
N VAL A 30 4.43 13.25 -10.25
CA VAL A 30 3.47 12.33 -10.90
C VAL A 30 2.58 11.69 -9.82
N PRO A 31 1.26 11.56 -10.05
CA PRO A 31 0.38 10.88 -9.11
C PRO A 31 0.81 9.42 -8.96
N VAL A 32 0.94 8.95 -7.72
CA VAL A 32 1.31 7.57 -7.38
C VAL A 32 0.29 6.61 -8.01
N GLN A 33 0.68 5.95 -9.11
CA GLN A 33 -0.11 4.92 -9.76
C GLN A 33 0.29 3.55 -9.21
N VAL A 34 -0.68 2.67 -8.94
CA VAL A 34 -0.39 1.23 -8.79
C VAL A 34 -0.07 0.74 -10.19
N ASP A 35 1.21 0.56 -10.49
CA ASP A 35 1.64 -0.01 -11.77
C ASP A 35 1.49 -1.54 -11.73
N GLU A 36 1.57 -2.14 -12.91
CA GLU A 36 1.45 -3.59 -13.09
C GLU A 36 2.49 -4.37 -12.26
N THR A 37 3.65 -3.77 -12.02
CA THR A 37 4.71 -4.29 -11.16
C THR A 37 4.25 -4.46 -9.71
N LEU A 38 3.71 -3.39 -9.09
CA LEU A 38 3.20 -3.48 -7.72
C LEU A 38 2.03 -4.45 -7.63
N ALA A 39 1.13 -4.46 -8.61
CA ALA A 39 0.03 -5.42 -8.65
C ALA A 39 0.52 -6.89 -8.71
N GLY A 40 1.61 -7.14 -9.43
CA GLY A 40 2.29 -8.43 -9.48
C GLY A 40 2.89 -8.84 -8.14
N GLU A 41 3.61 -7.94 -7.46
CA GLU A 41 4.17 -8.18 -6.13
C GLU A 41 3.07 -8.49 -5.10
N LEU A 42 1.96 -7.74 -5.11
CA LEU A 42 0.85 -7.94 -4.18
C LEU A 42 0.14 -9.30 -4.37
N LYS A 43 0.06 -9.81 -5.61
CA LYS A 43 -0.50 -11.13 -5.91
C LYS A 43 0.35 -12.28 -5.36
N GLN A 44 1.64 -12.06 -5.14
CA GLN A 44 2.56 -13.08 -4.63
C GLN A 44 2.52 -13.21 -3.10
N ILE A 45 1.82 -12.29 -2.40
CA ILE A 45 1.69 -12.36 -0.94
C ILE A 45 0.91 -13.62 -0.56
N PRO A 46 1.50 -14.56 0.20
CA PRO A 46 0.81 -15.77 0.62
C PRO A 46 -0.46 -15.47 1.43
N ASP A 47 -1.47 -16.34 1.36
CA ASP A 47 -2.66 -16.21 2.19
C ASP A 47 -2.37 -16.71 3.61
N LYS A 48 -1.80 -15.82 4.44
CA LYS A 48 -1.45 -16.08 5.85
C LYS A 48 -1.98 -14.94 6.72
N MET A 49 -2.44 -15.29 7.92
CA MET A 49 -2.97 -14.32 8.89
C MET A 49 -1.90 -13.36 9.44
N ALA A 50 -0.67 -13.83 9.63
CA ALA A 50 0.42 -13.01 10.14
C ALA A 50 1.80 -13.50 9.68
N PHE A 51 2.73 -12.57 9.47
CA PHE A 51 4.09 -12.79 8.98
C PHE A 51 5.11 -12.32 10.01
N LYS A 52 6.21 -13.07 10.19
CA LYS A 52 7.35 -12.65 11.00
C LYS A 52 8.19 -11.62 10.24
N ILE A 53 8.94 -10.78 10.95
CA ILE A 53 9.81 -9.75 10.32
C ILE A 53 10.78 -10.31 9.28
N GLY A 54 11.32 -11.51 9.49
CA GLY A 54 12.20 -12.18 8.51
C GLY A 54 11.46 -12.52 7.23
N GLU A 55 10.29 -13.16 7.33
CA GLU A 55 9.47 -13.50 6.16
C GLU A 55 9.09 -12.25 5.35
N VAL A 56 8.72 -11.17 6.04
CA VAL A 56 8.38 -9.89 5.39
C VAL A 56 9.61 -9.26 4.74
N ALA A 57 10.76 -9.32 5.39
CA ALA A 57 12.02 -8.82 4.84
C ALA A 57 12.39 -9.56 3.55
N ASP A 58 12.25 -10.88 3.54
CA ASP A 58 12.50 -11.73 2.38
C ASP A 58 11.52 -11.44 1.23
N LEU A 59 10.22 -11.33 1.53
CA LEU A 59 9.19 -10.98 0.53
C LEU A 59 9.46 -9.62 -0.14
N LEU A 60 9.91 -8.63 0.64
CA LEU A 60 10.20 -7.32 0.11
C LEU A 60 11.60 -7.19 -0.51
N GLY A 61 12.49 -8.16 -0.27
CA GLY A 61 13.90 -8.09 -0.68
C GLY A 61 14.68 -7.01 0.08
N VAL A 62 14.36 -6.77 1.35
CA VAL A 62 15.03 -5.78 2.21
C VAL A 62 15.56 -6.43 3.49
N LYS A 63 16.45 -5.77 4.21
CA LYS A 63 16.94 -6.30 5.49
C LYS A 63 15.94 -6.02 6.63
N PRO A 64 15.85 -6.88 7.67
CA PRO A 64 14.91 -6.67 8.78
C PRO A 64 15.06 -5.34 9.52
N TYR A 65 16.26 -4.75 9.60
CA TYR A 65 16.43 -3.44 10.24
C TYR A 65 15.80 -2.29 9.42
N VAL A 66 15.65 -2.43 8.11
CA VAL A 66 14.97 -1.46 7.25
C VAL A 66 13.49 -1.40 7.61
N LEU A 67 12.87 -2.57 7.82
CA LEU A 67 11.47 -2.63 8.28
C LEU A 67 11.30 -1.98 9.65
N ARG A 68 12.22 -2.22 10.58
CA ARG A 68 12.21 -1.56 11.90
C ARG A 68 12.32 -0.05 11.78
N TYR A 69 13.16 0.45 10.86
CA TYR A 69 13.27 1.87 10.61
C TYR A 69 11.99 2.45 9.97
N TRP A 70 11.38 1.75 9.02
CA TRP A 70 10.10 2.19 8.45
C TRP A 70 8.98 2.21 9.50
N GLU A 71 8.94 1.29 10.46
CA GLU A 71 8.00 1.37 11.59
C GLU A 71 8.14 2.65 12.42
N THR A 72 9.35 3.20 12.55
CA THR A 72 9.56 4.45 13.29
C THR A 72 9.12 5.67 12.48
N GLU A 73 9.24 5.59 11.15
CA GLU A 73 8.90 6.69 10.24
C GLU A 73 7.40 6.73 9.89
N PHE A 74 6.75 5.58 9.76
CA PHE A 74 5.35 5.48 9.34
C PHE A 74 4.47 5.13 10.53
N ASP A 75 3.86 6.15 11.13
CA ASP A 75 3.00 6.05 12.32
C ASP A 75 1.80 5.10 12.17
N PHE A 76 1.31 4.85 10.97
CA PHE A 76 0.23 3.90 10.73
C PHE A 76 0.70 2.44 10.63
N LEU A 77 2.01 2.19 10.50
CA LEU A 77 2.60 0.85 10.39
C LEU A 77 3.03 0.37 11.78
N LYS A 78 2.11 -0.27 12.50
CA LYS A 78 2.32 -0.74 13.88
C LYS A 78 2.10 -2.26 13.97
N PRO A 79 3.06 -3.10 13.56
CA PRO A 79 2.93 -4.55 13.68
C PRO A 79 2.72 -4.95 15.14
N LYS A 80 1.82 -5.91 15.38
CA LYS A 80 1.54 -6.39 16.73
C LYS A 80 2.72 -7.21 17.24
N LYS A 81 2.96 -7.14 18.54
CA LYS A 81 3.95 -8.01 19.19
C LYS A 81 3.28 -9.29 19.68
N SER A 82 3.89 -10.43 19.38
CA SER A 82 3.50 -11.72 19.95
C SER A 82 3.87 -11.81 21.44
N ALA A 83 3.43 -12.87 22.11
CA ALA A 83 3.79 -13.17 23.51
C ALA A 83 5.32 -13.25 23.73
N HIS A 84 6.09 -13.62 22.70
CA HIS A 84 7.55 -13.73 22.74
C HIS A 84 8.24 -12.44 22.25
N ASN A 85 7.54 -11.30 22.27
CA ASN A 85 8.03 -9.99 21.79
C ASN A 85 8.44 -9.96 20.31
N GLN A 86 8.06 -10.96 19.51
CA GLN A 86 8.29 -10.99 18.06
C GLN A 86 7.26 -10.13 17.33
N ARG A 87 7.72 -9.37 16.33
CA ARG A 87 6.85 -8.56 15.46
C ARG A 87 6.09 -9.45 14.48
N MET A 88 4.79 -9.27 14.45
CA MET A 88 3.86 -9.98 13.58
C MET A 88 3.14 -8.94 12.70
N TYR A 89 3.37 -9.02 11.39
CA TYR A 89 2.75 -8.17 10.39
C TYR A 89 1.51 -8.87 9.85
N SER A 90 0.39 -8.15 9.77
CA SER A 90 -0.77 -8.64 9.04
C SER A 90 -0.53 -8.58 7.53
N LYS A 91 -1.36 -9.28 6.74
CA LYS A 91 -1.35 -9.14 5.27
C LYS A 91 -1.42 -7.68 4.82
N LYS A 92 -2.28 -6.88 5.47
CA LYS A 92 -2.43 -5.45 5.20
C LYS A 92 -1.15 -4.65 5.50
N ASP A 93 -0.41 -5.02 6.55
CA ASP A 93 0.87 -4.38 6.85
C ASP A 93 1.90 -4.70 5.74
N VAL A 94 1.92 -5.94 5.25
CA VAL A 94 2.78 -6.36 4.14
C VAL A 94 2.44 -5.61 2.85
N GLU A 95 1.16 -5.49 2.49
CA GLU A 95 0.70 -4.69 1.34
C GLU A 95 1.14 -3.21 1.47
N THR A 96 1.01 -2.65 2.67
CA THR A 96 1.44 -1.28 2.98
C THR A 96 2.95 -1.12 2.83
N LEU A 97 3.72 -2.12 3.25
CA LEU A 97 5.17 -2.15 3.13
C LEU A 97 5.62 -2.22 1.67
N PHE A 98 4.95 -2.98 0.80
CA PHE A 98 5.24 -2.98 -0.64
C PHE A 98 5.02 -1.59 -1.27
N LEU A 99 3.96 -0.90 -0.87
CA LEU A 99 3.72 0.47 -1.32
C LEU A 99 4.81 1.44 -0.83
N ILE A 100 5.23 1.33 0.44
CA ILE A 100 6.35 2.13 0.98
C ILE A 100 7.64 1.85 0.19
N LYS A 101 7.97 0.58 -0.06
CA LYS A 101 9.13 0.18 -0.86
C LYS A 101 9.10 0.82 -2.24
N LYS A 102 7.95 0.76 -2.93
CA LYS A 102 7.77 1.40 -4.23
C LYS A 102 8.06 2.90 -4.14
N LEU A 103 7.40 3.60 -3.22
CA LEU A 103 7.56 5.05 -3.06
C LEU A 103 9.02 5.45 -2.85
N LEU A 104 9.75 4.69 -2.03
CA LEU A 104 11.12 5.02 -1.68
C LEU A 104 12.12 4.59 -2.77
N TYR A 105 11.97 3.40 -3.35
CA TYR A 105 12.99 2.80 -4.22
C TYR A 105 12.70 2.93 -5.70
N VAL A 106 11.43 2.97 -6.11
CA VAL A 106 11.04 3.09 -7.52
C VAL A 106 10.77 4.55 -7.83
N ASP A 107 9.85 5.15 -7.08
CA ASP A 107 9.39 6.52 -7.31
C ASP A 107 10.35 7.58 -6.74
N ARG A 108 11.37 7.14 -5.98
CA ARG A 108 12.46 7.96 -5.41
C ARG A 108 11.96 9.10 -4.50
N PHE A 109 10.86 8.90 -3.80
CA PHE A 109 10.45 9.81 -2.73
C PHE A 109 11.42 9.74 -1.55
N SER A 110 11.60 10.88 -0.87
CA SER A 110 12.14 10.89 0.48
C SER A 110 11.14 10.26 1.46
N ILE A 111 11.58 9.95 2.69
CA ILE A 111 10.69 9.45 3.75
C ILE A 111 9.51 10.40 3.99
N GLU A 112 9.76 11.71 4.03
CA GLU A 112 8.71 12.72 4.21
C GLU A 112 7.77 12.78 2.99
N GLY A 113 8.32 12.71 1.78
CA GLY A 113 7.55 12.65 0.55
C GLY A 113 6.63 11.42 0.50
N ALA A 114 7.16 10.25 0.84
CA ALA A 114 6.41 9.00 0.91
C ALA A 114 5.30 9.09 1.98
N ARG A 115 5.58 9.66 3.15
CA ARG A 115 4.57 9.89 4.20
C ARG A 115 3.43 10.77 3.72
N THR A 116 3.75 11.84 3.00
CA THR A 116 2.76 12.76 2.42
C THR A 116 1.94 12.07 1.33
N ALA A 117 2.59 11.31 0.45
CA ALA A 117 1.93 10.51 -0.58
C ALA A 117 0.95 9.48 0.03
N MET A 118 1.36 8.76 1.07
CA MET A 118 0.52 7.79 1.78
C MET A 118 -0.72 8.45 2.42
N LYS A 119 -0.56 9.64 3.03
CA LYS A 119 -1.69 10.41 3.57
C LYS A 119 -2.67 10.83 2.48
N LYS A 120 -2.16 11.29 1.33
CA LYS A 120 -2.98 11.67 0.16
C LYS A 120 -3.74 10.46 -0.38
N LEU A 121 -3.08 9.32 -0.60
CA LEU A 121 -3.72 8.08 -1.07
C LEU A 121 -4.86 7.64 -0.14
N LYS A 122 -4.65 7.71 1.18
CA LYS A 122 -5.71 7.38 2.15
C LYS A 122 -6.92 8.32 2.04
N LYS A 123 -6.69 9.62 1.84
CA LYS A 123 -7.76 10.61 1.64
C LYS A 123 -8.51 10.36 0.33
N ASP A 124 -7.78 10.09 -0.75
CA ASP A 124 -8.34 9.83 -2.06
C ASP A 124 -9.16 8.53 -2.06
N HIS A 125 -8.67 7.47 -1.40
CA HIS A 125 -9.43 6.23 -1.21
C HIS A 125 -10.72 6.44 -0.41
N LYS A 126 -10.69 7.25 0.66
CA LYS A 126 -11.90 7.60 1.42
C LYS A 126 -12.91 8.35 0.55
N ARG A 127 -12.44 9.32 -0.24
CA ARG A 127 -13.28 10.09 -1.17
C ARG A 127 -13.88 9.19 -2.25
N PHE A 128 -13.08 8.28 -2.81
CA PHE A 128 -13.54 7.31 -3.79
C PHE A 128 -14.66 6.41 -3.23
N ASN A 129 -14.48 5.86 -2.03
CA ASN A 129 -15.50 5.03 -1.39
C ASN A 129 -16.79 5.82 -1.11
N GLN A 130 -16.68 7.10 -0.76
CA GLN A 130 -17.85 7.97 -0.59
C GLN A 130 -18.60 8.19 -1.92
N ILE A 131 -17.87 8.48 -3.00
CA ILE A 131 -18.47 8.64 -4.34
C ILE A 131 -19.14 7.34 -4.78
N ARG A 132 -18.49 6.19 -4.56
CA ARG A 132 -19.04 4.87 -4.88
C ARG A 132 -20.36 4.62 -4.16
N SER A 133 -20.40 4.88 -2.86
CA SER A 133 -21.61 4.72 -2.07
C SER A 133 -22.73 5.63 -2.58
N VAL A 134 -22.45 6.91 -2.86
CA VAL A 134 -23.46 7.81 -3.45
C VAL A 134 -23.97 7.28 -4.79
N LYS A 135 -23.08 6.77 -5.63
CA LYS A 135 -23.45 6.18 -6.92
C LYS A 135 -24.40 4.98 -6.74
N GLU A 136 -24.10 4.07 -5.82
CA GLU A 136 -24.95 2.91 -5.51
C GLU A 136 -26.36 3.32 -5.06
N HIS A 137 -26.47 4.36 -4.22
CA HIS A 137 -27.78 4.89 -3.81
C HIS A 137 -28.53 5.54 -4.97
N VAL A 138 -27.83 6.28 -5.84
CA VAL A 138 -28.43 6.92 -7.02
C VAL A 138 -28.92 5.85 -8.01
N ASP A 139 -28.14 4.81 -8.23
CA ASP A 139 -28.50 3.73 -9.13
C ASP A 139 -29.74 2.98 -8.58
N GLY A 140 -29.77 2.64 -7.28
CA GLY A 140 -30.95 2.02 -6.66
C GLY A 140 -32.21 2.90 -6.65
N ALA A 141 -32.06 4.22 -6.49
CA ALA A 141 -33.20 5.15 -6.57
C ALA A 141 -33.75 5.27 -8.00
N LYS A 142 -32.90 5.11 -9.03
CA LYS A 142 -33.35 5.08 -10.42
C LYS A 142 -34.13 3.81 -10.72
N ASP A 143 -33.65 2.65 -10.25
CA ASP A 143 -34.33 1.38 -10.45
C ASP A 143 -35.76 1.44 -9.87
N LEU A 144 -35.90 1.94 -8.63
CA LEU A 144 -37.21 2.16 -8.01
C LEU A 144 -38.09 3.14 -8.80
N LEU A 145 -37.51 4.20 -9.35
CA LEU A 145 -38.25 5.16 -10.16
C LEU A 145 -38.78 4.52 -11.44
N PHE A 146 -37.98 3.66 -12.09
CA PHE A 146 -38.43 2.91 -13.26
C PHE A 146 -39.56 1.95 -12.91
N ASP A 147 -39.46 1.23 -11.80
CA ASP A 147 -40.53 0.34 -11.33
C ASP A 147 -41.85 1.10 -11.10
N ILE A 148 -41.80 2.26 -10.43
CA ILE A 148 -42.98 3.11 -10.21
C ILE A 148 -43.57 3.63 -11.54
N LEU A 149 -42.72 3.98 -12.49
CA LEU A 149 -43.18 4.47 -13.80
C LEU A 149 -43.89 3.37 -14.59
N ASP A 150 -43.39 2.14 -14.52
CA ASP A 150 -44.01 0.96 -15.13
C ASP A 150 -45.37 0.67 -14.47
N ASP A 151 -45.45 0.65 -13.13
CA ASP A 151 -46.70 0.48 -12.39
C ASP A 151 -47.76 1.53 -12.77
N ILE A 152 -47.36 2.80 -12.90
CA ILE A 152 -48.26 3.90 -13.30
C ILE A 152 -48.73 3.70 -14.75
N ALA A 153 -47.84 3.26 -15.64
CA ALA A 153 -48.19 3.01 -17.04
C ALA A 153 -49.23 1.88 -17.16
N ASP A 154 -49.04 0.81 -16.40
CA ASP A 154 -49.96 -0.34 -16.33
C ASP A 154 -51.32 0.08 -15.77
N PHE A 155 -51.35 0.82 -14.66
CA PHE A 155 -52.59 1.32 -14.08
C PHE A 155 -53.36 2.23 -15.05
N LYS A 156 -52.66 3.08 -15.79
CA LYS A 156 -53.25 3.95 -16.81
C LYS A 156 -53.83 3.14 -17.99
N ALA A 157 -53.21 2.03 -18.37
CA ALA A 157 -53.72 1.15 -19.41
C ALA A 157 -55.00 0.43 -18.99
N MET A 158 -55.14 0.07 -17.72
CA MET A 158 -56.34 -0.61 -17.17
C MET A 158 -57.58 0.29 -17.07
N LEU A 159 -57.43 1.62 -17.06
CA LEU A 159 -58.53 2.58 -16.95
C LEU A 159 -59.08 3.06 -18.32
N LYS A 160 -58.61 2.47 -19.43
CA LYS A 160 -59.12 2.70 -20.79
C LYS A 160 -59.98 1.54 -21.26
#